data_AF-A0A3D6EX60-F1
#
_entry.id   AF-A0A3D6EX60-F1
#
_cell.length_a   1.000
_cell.length_b   1.000
_cell.length_c   1.000
_cell.angle_alpha   90.00
_cell.angle_beta   90.00
_cell.angle_gamma   90.00
#
_symmetry.space_group_name_H-M   'P 1'
#
loop_
_entity.id
_entity.type
_entity.pdbx_description
1 polymer ?
#
loop_
_entity_poly.entity_id
_entity_poly.type
_entity_poly.pdbx_seq_one_letter_code
_entity_poly.pdbx_strand_id
1 'polypeptide(L)'
;MRKHFLFISTLLLALAGCQNEAQREERLARTYCSSCHQFPEPALLDKKTWAKKVLPEMAFRMGVDLSQLFNLPQNDYPFVSETLPNSPMVS
;
A
#
# COMPACT_ATOMS: atom_id res chain seq x y z
N MET A 1 -23.08 30.41 27.39
CA MET A 1 -21.99 30.97 26.54
C MET A 1 -20.68 30.17 26.65
N ARG A 2 -20.14 29.92 27.85
CA ARG A 2 -18.90 29.12 28.06
C ARG A 2 -18.96 27.66 27.57
N LYS A 3 -20.13 27.00 27.65
CA LYS A 3 -20.36 25.65 27.11
C LYS A 3 -20.34 25.60 25.57
N HIS A 4 -20.90 26.62 24.89
CA HIS A 4 -20.88 26.70 23.43
C HIS A 4 -19.46 26.97 22.90
N PHE A 5 -18.67 27.77 23.60
CA PHE A 5 -17.26 28.00 23.25
C PHE A 5 -16.41 26.73 23.38
N LEU A 6 -16.66 25.91 24.40
CA LEU A 6 -16.01 24.60 24.56
C LEU A 6 -16.43 23.61 23.45
N PHE A 7 -17.70 23.58 23.07
CA PHE A 7 -18.21 22.73 21.97
C PHE A 7 -17.70 23.15 20.60
N ILE A 8 -17.56 24.45 20.34
CA ILE A 8 -17.01 24.98 19.08
C ILE A 8 -15.51 24.67 18.99
N SER A 9 -14.79 24.79 20.11
CA SER A 9 -13.36 24.47 20.18
C SER A 9 -13.07 22.97 19.91
N THR A 10 -13.84 22.05 20.51
CA THR A 10 -13.68 20.61 20.24
C THR A 10 -14.06 20.23 18.82
N LEU A 11 -15.07 20.88 18.22
CA LEU A 11 -15.45 20.66 16.83
C LEU A 11 -14.38 21.14 15.84
N LEU A 12 -13.73 22.29 16.14
CA LEU A 12 -12.62 22.81 15.35
C LEU A 12 -11.37 21.92 15.39
N LEU A 13 -11.03 21.35 16.54
CA LEU A 13 -9.90 20.41 16.65
C LEU A 13 -10.14 19.10 15.87
N ALA A 14 -11.39 18.61 15.82
CA ALA A 14 -11.72 17.37 15.11
C ALA A 14 -11.55 17.49 13.57
N LEU A 15 -11.80 18.69 13.01
CA LEU A 15 -11.71 18.92 11.56
C LEU A 15 -10.27 19.10 11.05
N ALA A 16 -9.30 19.39 11.93
CA ALA A 16 -7.91 19.60 11.53
C ALA A 16 -7.12 18.30 11.26
N GLY A 17 -7.68 17.11 11.57
CA GLY A 17 -6.97 15.83 11.49
C GLY A 17 -6.99 15.12 10.12
N CYS A 18 -7.86 15.50 9.18
CA CYS A 18 -8.17 14.67 8.00
C CYS A 18 -7.25 14.86 6.78
N GLN A 19 -6.33 15.84 6.75
CA GLN A 19 -5.59 16.16 5.52
C GLN A 19 -4.32 15.33 5.29
N ASN A 20 -3.86 14.60 6.30
CA ASN A 20 -2.52 14.00 6.30
C ASN A 20 -2.44 12.63 5.58
N GLU A 21 -3.57 11.92 5.47
CA GLU A 21 -3.57 10.54 4.98
C GLU A 21 -3.23 10.44 3.49
N ALA A 22 -3.85 11.26 2.64
CA ALA A 22 -3.57 11.23 1.19
C ALA A 22 -2.10 11.54 0.86
N GLN A 23 -1.49 12.49 1.59
CA GLN A 23 -0.07 12.83 1.42
C GLN A 23 0.85 11.71 1.90
N ARG A 24 0.49 11.05 3.00
CA ARG A 24 1.19 9.86 3.51
C ARG A 24 1.13 8.72 2.49
N GLU A 25 -0.05 8.42 1.96
CA GLU A 25 -0.28 7.35 0.98
C GLU A 25 0.52 7.59 -0.31
N GLU A 26 0.52 8.80 -0.85
CA GLU A 26 1.32 9.15 -2.04
C GLU A 26 2.82 8.96 -1.76
N ARG A 27 3.31 9.40 -0.59
CA ARG A 27 4.72 9.24 -0.23
C ARG A 27 5.12 7.77 -0.15
N LEU A 28 4.28 6.91 0.44
CA LEU A 28 4.53 5.47 0.51
C LEU A 28 4.53 4.86 -0.89
N ALA A 29 3.55 5.19 -1.72
CA ALA A 29 3.48 4.71 -3.10
C ALA A 29 4.75 5.10 -3.89
N ARG A 30 5.20 6.36 -3.78
CA ARG A 30 6.44 6.80 -4.42
C ARG A 30 7.66 6.04 -3.90
N THR A 31 7.77 5.85 -2.58
CA THR A 31 8.89 5.13 -1.97
C THR A 31 8.98 3.68 -2.45
N TYR A 32 7.86 2.95 -2.43
CA TYR A 32 7.87 1.52 -2.70
C TYR A 32 7.76 1.20 -4.19
N CYS A 33 6.85 1.84 -4.91
CA CYS A 33 6.61 1.54 -6.33
C CYS A 33 7.71 2.08 -7.25
N SER A 34 8.60 2.96 -6.77
CA SER A 34 9.77 3.43 -7.53
C SER A 34 11.08 2.76 -7.09
N SER A 35 11.04 1.76 -6.21
CA SER A 35 12.25 1.14 -5.65
C SER A 35 12.96 0.21 -6.63
N CYS A 36 12.22 -0.43 -7.54
CA CYS A 36 12.77 -1.38 -8.51
C CYS A 36 12.72 -0.88 -9.97
N HIS A 37 11.78 -0.01 -10.31
CA HIS A 37 11.59 0.54 -11.66
C HIS A 37 10.95 1.93 -11.59
N GLN A 38 10.68 2.57 -12.73
CA GLN A 38 10.02 3.87 -12.77
C GLN A 38 8.67 3.86 -12.04
N PHE A 39 8.37 4.93 -11.28
CA PHE A 39 7.10 5.09 -10.57
C PHE A 39 5.91 5.05 -11.56
N PRO A 40 4.94 4.14 -11.38
CA PRO A 40 3.74 4.10 -12.22
C PRO A 40 2.72 5.15 -11.74
N GLU A 41 2.32 6.05 -12.65
CA GLU A 41 1.26 7.02 -12.34
C GLU A 41 -0.07 6.30 -12.04
N PRO A 42 -0.78 6.62 -10.94
CA PRO A 42 -2.01 5.91 -10.56
C PRO A 42 -3.10 5.94 -11.64
N ALA A 43 -3.15 7.02 -12.42
CA ALA A 43 -4.14 7.23 -13.49
C ALA A 43 -3.92 6.34 -14.72
N LEU A 44 -2.80 5.61 -14.83
CA LEU A 44 -2.52 4.73 -15.97
C LEU A 44 -3.49 3.55 -16.06
N LEU A 45 -4.08 3.13 -14.93
CA LEU A 45 -4.98 1.99 -14.85
C LEU A 45 -6.19 2.33 -13.97
N ASP A 46 -7.31 1.66 -14.22
CA ASP A 46 -8.50 1.80 -13.38
C ASP A 46 -8.33 1.14 -12.00
N LYS A 47 -9.15 1.55 -11.04
CA LYS A 47 -9.10 1.05 -9.65
C LYS A 47 -9.28 -0.47 -9.54
N LYS A 48 -10.11 -1.07 -10.40
CA LYS A 48 -10.36 -2.52 -10.39
C LYS A 48 -9.11 -3.27 -10.84
N THR A 49 -8.40 -2.76 -11.85
CA THR A 49 -7.14 -3.34 -12.32
C THR A 49 -6.04 -3.22 -11.26
N TRP A 50 -5.89 -2.05 -10.62
CA TRP A 50 -4.98 -1.89 -9.49
C TRP A 50 -5.27 -2.91 -8.37
N ALA A 51 -6.51 -2.94 -7.89
CA ALA A 51 -6.89 -3.74 -6.73
C ALA A 51 -6.85 -5.26 -7.00
N LYS A 52 -7.22 -5.70 -8.20
CA LYS A 52 -7.38 -7.13 -8.50
C LYS A 52 -6.19 -7.75 -9.23
N LYS A 53 -5.24 -6.94 -9.72
CA LYS A 53 -4.11 -7.42 -10.51
C LYS A 53 -2.79 -6.88 -9.98
N VAL A 54 -2.57 -5.56 -10.07
CA VAL A 54 -1.24 -5.00 -9.80
C VAL A 54 -0.84 -5.14 -8.34
N LEU A 55 -1.70 -4.73 -7.40
CA LEU A 55 -1.38 -4.78 -5.97
C LEU A 55 -1.17 -6.22 -5.46
N PRO A 56 -2.01 -7.22 -5.81
CA PRO A 56 -1.74 -8.62 -5.45
C PRO A 56 -0.40 -9.16 -6.00
N GLU A 57 -0.06 -8.83 -7.24
CA GLU A 57 1.22 -9.25 -7.84
C GLU A 57 2.42 -8.61 -7.14
N MET A 58 2.33 -7.32 -6.80
CA MET A 58 3.38 -6.64 -6.06
C MET A 58 3.47 -7.15 -4.62
N ALA A 59 2.35 -7.44 -3.97
CA ALA A 59 2.35 -8.01 -2.63
C ALA A 59 3.11 -9.34 -2.58
N PHE A 60 2.95 -10.19 -3.60
CA PHE A 60 3.72 -11.43 -3.73
C PHE A 60 5.21 -11.16 -3.92
N ARG A 61 5.57 -10.33 -4.92
CA ARG A 61 6.98 -10.01 -5.25
C ARG A 61 7.72 -9.30 -4.12
N MET A 62 7.00 -8.55 -3.29
CA MET A 62 7.54 -7.82 -2.15
C MET A 62 7.50 -8.62 -0.84
N GLY A 63 7.11 -9.90 -0.89
CA GLY A 63 7.05 -10.79 0.28
C GLY A 63 5.97 -10.41 1.31
N VAL A 64 4.96 -9.64 0.91
CA VAL A 64 3.82 -9.25 1.76
C VAL A 64 2.75 -10.35 1.80
N ASP A 65 2.48 -10.98 0.66
CA ASP A 65 1.52 -12.08 0.55
C ASP A 65 2.11 -13.25 -0.26
N LEU A 66 2.48 -14.32 0.45
CA LEU A 66 3.08 -15.53 -0.13
C LEU A 66 2.04 -16.57 -0.56
N SER A 67 0.74 -16.25 -0.56
CA SER A 67 -0.31 -17.21 -0.92
C SER A 67 -0.16 -17.79 -2.32
N GLN A 68 0.49 -17.06 -3.24
CA GLN A 68 0.76 -17.57 -4.58
C GLN A 68 1.70 -18.79 -4.60
N LEU A 69 2.58 -18.95 -3.59
CA LEU A 69 3.47 -20.12 -3.49
C LEU A 69 2.70 -21.44 -3.42
N PHE A 70 1.51 -21.45 -2.81
CA PHE A 70 0.67 -22.64 -2.69
C PHE A 70 0.06 -23.10 -4.02
N ASN A 71 0.10 -22.24 -5.05
CA ASN A 71 -0.43 -22.54 -6.39
C ASN A 71 0.68 -22.83 -7.40
N LEU A 72 1.96 -22.81 -7.00
CA LEU A 72 3.08 -23.07 -7.89
C LEU A 72 3.20 -24.56 -8.22
N PRO A 73 3.57 -24.90 -9.46
CA PRO A 73 4.08 -26.23 -9.78
C PRO A 73 5.26 -26.60 -8.86
N GLN A 74 5.31 -27.87 -8.44
CA GLN A 74 6.31 -28.34 -7.47
C GLN A 74 7.76 -28.14 -7.94
N ASN A 75 7.99 -28.23 -9.25
CA ASN A 75 9.28 -27.99 -9.88
C ASN A 75 9.67 -26.50 -9.86
N ASP A 76 8.71 -25.58 -9.82
CA ASP A 76 8.98 -24.14 -9.87
C ASP A 76 9.24 -23.56 -8.47
N TYR A 77 8.68 -24.18 -7.42
CA TYR A 77 8.76 -23.70 -6.05
C TYR A 77 10.20 -23.36 -5.59
N PRO A 78 11.22 -24.23 -5.75
CA PRO A 78 12.55 -23.93 -5.24
C PRO A 78 13.12 -22.66 -5.86
N PHE A 79 12.94 -22.50 -7.18
CA PHE A 79 13.45 -21.36 -7.93
C PHE A 79 12.73 -20.06 -7.56
N VAL A 80 11.40 -20.09 -7.46
CA VAL A 80 10.63 -18.88 -7.12
C VAL A 80 10.87 -18.46 -5.68
N SER A 81 10.84 -19.42 -4.73
CA SER A 81 11.01 -19.14 -3.31
C SER A 81 12.34 -18.46 -2.98
N GLU A 82 13.41 -18.80 -3.72
CA GLU A 82 14.73 -18.20 -3.54
C GLU A 82 14.81 -16.75 -4.03
N THR A 83 13.95 -16.34 -4.97
CA THR A 83 13.93 -14.96 -5.50
C THR A 83 13.13 -13.99 -4.65
N LEU A 84 12.31 -14.49 -3.71
CA LEU A 84 11.46 -13.64 -2.88
C LEU A 84 12.25 -13.05 -1.71
N PRO A 85 11.88 -11.84 -1.26
CA PRO A 85 12.55 -11.24 -0.12
C PRO A 85 12.25 -12.03 1.17
N ASN A 86 13.27 -12.19 2.02
CA ASN A 86 13.18 -12.91 3.30
C ASN A 86 12.28 -12.22 4.35
N SER A 87 11.87 -10.98 4.09
CA SER A 87 10.97 -10.19 4.92
C SER A 87 10.10 -9.27 4.03
N PRO A 88 8.87 -8.93 4.45
CA PRO A 88 8.03 -7.99 3.72
C PRO A 88 8.76 -6.66 3.49
N MET A 89 8.76 -6.17 2.25
CA MET A 89 9.46 -4.93 1.89
C MET A 89 8.68 -3.65 2.22
N VAL A 90 7.43 -3.78 2.69
CA VAL A 90 6.58 -2.66 3.10
C VAL A 90 6.48 -2.66 4.62
N SER A 91 6.84 -1.53 5.25
CA SER A 91 6.76 -1.29 6.70
C SER A 91 5.43 -0.68 7.13
#